data_AF-A0A4P0XLE6-F1
#
_entry.id   AF-A0A4P0XLE6-F1
#
_cell.length_a   1.000
_cell.length_b   1.000
_cell.length_c   1.000
_cell.angle_alpha   90.00
_cell.angle_beta   90.00
_cell.angle_gamma   90.00
#
_symmetry.space_group_name_H-M   'P 1'
#
loop_
_entity.id
_entity.type
_entity.pdbx_description
1 polymer ?
#
loop_
_entity_poly.entity_id
_entity_poly.type
_entity_poly.pdbx_seq_one_letter_code
_entity_poly.pdbx_strand_id
1 'polypeptide(L)'
;MKLHILILTLPTEQATLRMRVWRALKNTGAAMLRDGVYLLPEAQQSHEIFNEMSREISGEGGTAFVFDAETSDEEKIRPLFDRSQQYLILMESLQVCKNDLNEETAVSQLKMVRKLRRELDRIVAIDFFPGEAQAQAIFALSELEAGINRFISPGEPHAVSGLLTRLKPEDFHNRIWATRRRPWIDRLASAWLIRRFIDQDAQFLWLKDGNDCPEEAVGFDFDGATFSHIDNRVTFEVLMVRFGLTGDAPEWSGDACALP
;
A
#
# COMPACT_ATOMS: atom_id res chain seq x y z
N MET A 1 -11.59 -18.02 -20.29
CA MET A 1 -10.46 -17.51 -19.48
C MET A 1 -9.15 -17.86 -20.16
N LYS A 2 -8.28 -16.88 -20.41
CA LYS A 2 -6.94 -17.13 -20.96
C LYS A 2 -5.93 -17.43 -19.85
N LEU A 3 -4.99 -18.31 -20.18
CA LEU A 3 -3.99 -18.86 -19.27
C LEU A 3 -2.67 -19.07 -20.02
N HIS A 4 -1.59 -19.03 -19.27
CA HIS A 4 -0.30 -19.59 -19.67
C HIS A 4 -0.09 -20.92 -18.97
N ILE A 5 0.45 -21.88 -19.70
CA ILE A 5 0.73 -23.23 -19.22
C ILE A 5 2.23 -23.46 -19.32
N LEU A 6 2.88 -23.76 -18.20
CA LEU A 6 4.26 -24.22 -18.15
C LEU A 6 4.27 -25.74 -17.97
N ILE A 7 4.84 -26.45 -18.95
CA ILE A 7 5.12 -27.88 -18.86
C ILE A 7 6.62 -28.05 -18.69
N LEU A 8 7.04 -28.65 -17.58
CA LEU A 8 8.45 -28.82 -17.27
C LEU A 8 8.78 -30.27 -16.89
N THR A 9 10.02 -30.67 -17.15
CA THR A 9 10.62 -31.91 -16.64
C THR A 9 12.01 -31.60 -16.14
N LEU A 10 12.29 -31.97 -14.89
CA LEU A 10 13.57 -31.75 -14.24
C LEU A 10 14.27 -33.09 -14.00
N PRO A 11 15.61 -33.16 -14.13
CA PRO A 11 16.36 -34.38 -13.86
C PRO A 11 16.16 -34.85 -12.41
N THR A 12 15.93 -36.14 -12.22
CA THR A 12 15.65 -36.74 -10.91
C THR A 12 16.82 -36.62 -9.94
N GLU A 13 18.05 -36.59 -10.45
CA GLU A 13 19.30 -36.47 -9.68
C GLU A 13 19.52 -35.06 -9.09
N GLN A 14 18.79 -34.05 -9.56
CA GLN A 14 18.97 -32.65 -9.15
C GLN A 14 17.87 -32.18 -8.17
N ALA A 15 17.89 -32.73 -6.94
CA ALA A 15 16.90 -32.41 -5.92
C ALA A 15 16.87 -30.91 -5.53
N THR A 16 18.02 -30.24 -5.51
CA THR A 16 18.14 -28.81 -5.21
C THR A 16 17.47 -27.93 -6.26
N LEU A 17 17.68 -28.25 -7.54
CA LEU A 17 17.04 -27.56 -8.67
C LEU A 17 15.52 -27.63 -8.58
N ARG A 18 14.98 -28.85 -8.37
CA ARG A 18 13.53 -29.07 -8.22
C ARG A 18 12.92 -28.23 -7.12
N MET A 19 13.56 -28.21 -5.95
CA MET A 19 13.07 -27.43 -4.81
C MET A 19 13.11 -25.92 -5.08
N ARG A 20 14.14 -25.42 -5.76
CA ARG A 20 14.26 -24.00 -6.12
C ARG A 20 13.19 -23.59 -7.13
N VAL A 21 13.01 -24.35 -8.21
CA VAL A 21 11.98 -24.10 -9.23
C VAL A 21 10.57 -24.15 -8.63
N TRP A 22 10.29 -25.16 -7.80
CA TRP A 22 9.00 -25.27 -7.12
C TRP A 22 8.71 -24.06 -6.21
N ARG A 23 9.70 -23.59 -5.45
CA ARG A 23 9.57 -22.37 -4.64
C ARG A 23 9.36 -21.12 -5.49
N ALA A 24 10.10 -20.98 -6.59
CA ALA A 24 9.94 -19.86 -7.51
C ALA A 24 8.52 -19.83 -8.09
N LEU A 25 8.02 -20.96 -8.60
CA LEU A 25 6.66 -21.10 -9.11
C LEU A 25 5.61 -20.73 -8.06
N LYS A 26 5.75 -21.25 -6.84
CA LYS A 26 4.83 -20.93 -5.74
C LYS A 26 4.78 -19.43 -5.45
N ASN A 27 5.91 -18.72 -5.54
CA ASN A 27 5.96 -17.27 -5.30
C ASN A 27 5.33 -16.42 -6.41
N THR A 28 5.00 -17.01 -7.56
CA THR A 28 4.32 -16.31 -8.67
C THR A 28 2.81 -16.47 -8.65
N GLY A 29 2.28 -17.32 -7.76
CA GLY A 29 0.86 -17.66 -7.75
C GLY A 29 0.47 -18.74 -8.76
N ALA A 30 1.43 -19.35 -9.45
CA ALA A 30 1.16 -20.45 -10.36
C ALA A 30 0.49 -21.62 -9.63
N ALA A 31 -0.59 -22.12 -10.21
CA ALA A 31 -1.30 -23.28 -9.70
C ALA A 31 -0.77 -24.56 -10.36
N MET A 32 -0.70 -25.66 -9.60
CA MET A 32 -0.27 -26.95 -10.13
C MET A 32 -1.50 -27.73 -10.61
N LEU A 33 -1.58 -28.00 -11.92
CA LEU A 33 -2.65 -28.82 -12.48
C LEU A 33 -2.36 -30.32 -12.28
N ARG A 34 -1.09 -30.70 -12.46
CA ARG A 34 -0.53 -32.04 -12.20
C ARG A 34 0.99 -31.92 -12.09
N ASP A 35 1.66 -33.04 -11.79
CA ASP A 35 3.12 -33.05 -11.73
C ASP A 35 3.75 -32.53 -13.03
N GLY A 36 4.66 -31.56 -12.91
CA GLY A 36 5.31 -30.89 -14.03
C GLY A 36 4.43 -29.96 -14.88
N VAL A 37 3.16 -29.72 -14.53
CA VAL A 37 2.27 -28.82 -15.28
C VAL A 37 1.68 -27.74 -14.39
N TYR A 38 2.01 -26.49 -14.72
CA TYR A 38 1.62 -25.30 -13.96
C TYR A 38 0.81 -24.35 -14.82
N LEU A 39 -0.14 -23.68 -14.19
CA LEU A 39 -1.08 -22.75 -14.81
C LEU A 39 -0.92 -21.36 -14.19
N LEU A 40 -1.04 -20.32 -15.01
CA LEU A 40 -1.10 -18.93 -14.57
C LEU A 40 -2.15 -18.20 -15.39
N PRO A 41 -3.11 -17.46 -14.78
CA PRO A 41 -4.09 -16.69 -15.54
C PRO A 41 -3.41 -15.56 -16.32
N GLU A 42 -4.04 -15.12 -17.40
CA GLU A 42 -3.57 -13.94 -18.16
C GLU A 42 -3.55 -12.70 -17.25
N ALA A 43 -2.35 -12.20 -16.99
CA ALA A 43 -2.09 -10.94 -16.30
C ALA A 43 -0.85 -10.29 -16.95
N GLN A 44 -0.61 -9.00 -16.67
CA GLN A 44 0.35 -8.18 -17.41
C GLN A 44 1.79 -8.75 -17.47
N GLN A 45 2.18 -9.62 -16.54
CA GLN A 45 3.51 -10.23 -16.46
C GLN A 45 3.51 -11.77 -16.51
N SER A 46 2.34 -12.42 -16.58
CA SER A 46 2.24 -13.88 -16.43
C SER A 46 3.05 -14.64 -17.48
N HIS A 47 2.99 -14.19 -18.74
CA HIS A 47 3.72 -14.83 -19.83
C HIS A 47 5.24 -14.70 -19.68
N GLU A 48 5.74 -13.50 -19.35
CA GLU A 48 7.17 -13.26 -19.19
C GLU A 48 7.75 -14.07 -18.03
N ILE A 49 7.02 -14.16 -16.92
CA ILE A 49 7.38 -14.99 -15.76
C ILE A 49 7.62 -16.45 -16.18
N PHE A 50 6.69 -17.05 -16.95
CA PHE A 50 6.85 -18.44 -17.40
C PHE A 50 7.97 -18.59 -18.44
N ASN A 51 8.17 -17.61 -19.32
CA ASN A 51 9.27 -17.62 -20.30
C ASN A 51 10.65 -17.49 -19.63
N GLU A 52 10.78 -16.65 -18.59
CA GLU A 52 11.99 -16.56 -17.77
C GLU A 52 12.29 -17.88 -17.07
N MET A 53 11.30 -18.48 -16.40
CA MET A 53 11.47 -19.79 -15.76
C MET A 53 11.82 -20.89 -16.77
N SER A 54 11.20 -20.89 -17.95
CA SER A 54 11.50 -21.86 -19.01
C SER A 54 12.96 -21.77 -19.46
N ARG A 55 13.50 -20.56 -19.59
CA ARG A 55 14.92 -20.32 -19.92
C ARG A 55 15.84 -20.80 -18.79
N GLU A 56 15.51 -20.50 -17.53
CA GLU A 56 16.30 -20.94 -16.36
C GLU A 56 16.33 -22.47 -16.25
N ILE A 57 15.17 -23.13 -16.38
CA ILE A 57 15.06 -24.59 -16.32
C ILE A 57 15.87 -25.25 -17.43
N SER A 58 15.78 -24.73 -18.66
CA SER A 58 16.52 -25.26 -19.81
C SER A 58 18.03 -25.05 -19.66
N GLY A 59 18.46 -23.91 -19.10
CA GLY A 59 19.87 -23.61 -18.84
C GLY A 59 20.53 -24.53 -17.81
N GLU A 60 19.74 -25.15 -16.92
CA GLU A 60 20.23 -26.05 -15.87
C GLU A 60 20.02 -27.55 -16.22
N GLY A 61 19.73 -27.85 -17.49
CA GLY A 61 19.60 -29.22 -18.00
C GLY A 61 18.22 -29.86 -17.80
N GLY A 62 17.21 -29.06 -17.43
CA GLY A 62 15.80 -29.45 -17.51
C GLY A 62 15.22 -29.20 -18.90
N THR A 63 13.94 -29.54 -19.06
CA THR A 63 13.14 -29.17 -20.24
C THR A 63 11.91 -28.42 -19.78
N ALA A 64 11.54 -27.36 -20.51
CA ALA A 64 10.37 -26.55 -20.21
C ALA A 64 9.76 -26.01 -21.51
N PHE A 65 8.43 -25.97 -21.56
CA PHE A 65 7.65 -25.44 -22.66
C PHE A 65 6.55 -24.54 -22.10
N VAL A 66 6.35 -23.39 -22.74
CA VAL A 66 5.30 -22.44 -22.39
C VAL A 66 4.27 -22.42 -23.52
N PHE A 67 3.00 -22.50 -23.15
CA PHE A 67 1.88 -22.44 -24.09
C PHE A 67 0.85 -21.42 -23.63
N ASP A 68 0.27 -20.72 -24.59
CA ASP A 68 -0.93 -19.93 -24.38
C ASP A 68 -2.16 -20.83 -24.60
N ALA A 69 -3.13 -20.73 -23.70
CA ALA A 69 -4.35 -21.50 -23.76
C ALA A 69 -5.55 -20.64 -23.38
N GLU A 70 -6.70 -21.04 -23.90
CA GLU A 70 -7.99 -20.51 -23.48
C GLU A 70 -8.89 -21.66 -23.06
N THR A 71 -9.57 -21.51 -21.92
CA THR A 71 -10.50 -22.52 -21.39
C THR A 71 -11.88 -21.91 -21.14
N SER A 72 -12.91 -22.68 -21.46
CA SER A 72 -14.30 -22.41 -21.05
C SER A 72 -14.64 -22.97 -19.67
N ASP A 73 -13.84 -23.91 -19.15
CA ASP A 73 -14.07 -24.61 -17.88
C ASP A 73 -13.52 -23.82 -16.68
N GLU A 74 -13.87 -22.54 -16.58
CA GLU A 74 -13.34 -21.63 -15.56
C GLU A 74 -13.67 -22.08 -14.13
N GLU A 75 -14.84 -22.69 -13.91
CA GLU A 75 -15.27 -23.22 -12.62
C GLU A 75 -14.37 -24.34 -12.08
N LYS A 76 -13.71 -25.10 -12.96
CA LYS A 76 -12.77 -26.17 -12.57
C LYS A 76 -11.37 -25.63 -12.29
N ILE A 77 -11.00 -24.52 -12.91
CA ILE A 77 -9.64 -23.96 -12.86
C ILE A 77 -9.51 -22.93 -11.73
N ARG A 78 -10.52 -22.08 -11.52
CA ARG A 78 -10.51 -21.04 -10.46
C ARG A 78 -10.16 -21.57 -9.06
N PRO A 79 -10.71 -22.72 -8.59
CA PRO A 79 -10.38 -23.23 -7.27
C PRO A 79 -8.89 -23.53 -7.06
N LEU A 80 -8.12 -23.76 -8.12
CA LEU A 80 -6.68 -24.00 -8.03
C LEU A 80 -5.89 -22.74 -7.63
N PHE A 81 -6.50 -21.57 -7.77
CA PHE A 81 -5.93 -20.26 -7.42
C PHE A 81 -6.45 -19.72 -6.09
N ASP A 82 -7.21 -20.49 -5.33
CA ASP A 82 -7.74 -20.05 -4.03
C ASP A 82 -6.60 -19.69 -3.06
N ARG A 83 -6.75 -18.53 -2.41
CA ARG A 83 -5.83 -17.98 -1.39
C ARG A 83 -6.49 -17.86 -0.02
N SER A 84 -7.72 -18.32 0.15
CA SER A 84 -8.50 -18.22 1.40
C SER A 84 -7.72 -18.72 2.61
N GLN A 85 -7.01 -19.84 2.50
CA GLN A 85 -6.19 -20.36 3.61
C GLN A 85 -5.04 -19.42 4.00
N GLN A 86 -4.40 -18.74 3.05
CA GLN A 86 -3.32 -17.79 3.34
C GLN A 86 -3.87 -16.56 4.05
N TYR A 87 -5.01 -16.04 3.61
CA TYR A 87 -5.70 -14.96 4.30
C TYR A 87 -6.17 -15.36 5.70
N LEU A 88 -6.66 -16.59 5.90
CA LEU A 88 -7.05 -17.09 7.22
C LEU A 88 -5.87 -17.06 8.21
N ILE A 89 -4.69 -17.55 7.81
CA ILE A 89 -3.48 -17.53 8.66
C ILE A 89 -3.03 -16.09 8.96
N LEU A 90 -3.11 -15.20 7.95
CA LEU A 90 -2.79 -13.78 8.15
C LEU A 90 -3.78 -13.13 9.13
N MET A 91 -5.08 -13.44 9.01
CA MET A 91 -6.14 -12.95 9.89
C MET A 91 -5.94 -13.39 11.34
N GLU A 92 -5.54 -14.64 11.58
CA GLU A 92 -5.17 -15.12 12.91
C GLU A 92 -4.04 -14.27 13.52
N SER A 93 -3.00 -13.99 12.71
CA SER A 93 -1.86 -13.16 13.15
C SER A 93 -2.26 -11.71 13.42
N LEU A 94 -3.14 -11.14 12.60
CA LEU A 94 -3.72 -9.81 12.80
C LEU A 94 -4.54 -9.75 14.09
N GLN A 95 -5.35 -10.77 14.37
CA GLN A 95 -6.18 -10.82 15.56
C GLN A 95 -5.33 -10.91 16.84
N VAL A 96 -4.24 -11.68 16.83
CA VAL A 96 -3.28 -11.72 17.94
C VAL A 96 -2.70 -10.33 18.20
N CYS A 97 -2.21 -9.65 17.17
CA CYS A 97 -1.68 -8.29 17.31
C CYS A 97 -2.72 -7.30 17.83
N LYS A 98 -3.96 -7.41 17.35
CA LYS A 98 -5.09 -6.57 17.79
C LYS A 98 -5.44 -6.79 19.26
N ASN A 99 -5.44 -8.03 19.73
CA ASN A 99 -5.73 -8.36 21.13
C ASN A 99 -4.63 -7.87 22.08
N ASP A 100 -3.38 -7.87 21.62
CA ASP A 100 -2.23 -7.43 22.41
C ASP A 100 -1.99 -5.91 22.34
N LEU A 101 -2.80 -5.17 21.58
CA LEU A 101 -2.62 -3.73 21.36
C LEU A 101 -3.07 -2.91 22.57
N ASN A 102 -2.11 -2.21 23.19
CA ASN A 102 -2.34 -1.24 24.26
C ASN A 102 -1.26 -0.14 24.24
N GLU A 103 -1.32 0.80 25.19
CA GLU A 103 -0.40 1.95 25.26
C GLU A 103 1.08 1.53 25.38
N GLU A 104 1.38 0.45 26.12
CA GLU A 104 2.74 -0.05 26.31
C GLU A 104 3.26 -0.83 25.09
N THR A 105 2.38 -1.56 24.40
CA THR A 105 2.76 -2.45 23.28
C THR A 105 2.72 -1.77 21.92
N ALA A 106 2.03 -0.63 21.75
CA ALA A 106 1.81 0.00 20.45
C ALA A 106 3.12 0.24 19.67
N VAL A 107 4.16 0.77 20.33
CA VAL A 107 5.45 1.06 19.69
C VAL A 107 6.17 -0.23 19.26
N SER A 108 6.12 -1.29 20.06
CA SER A 108 6.78 -2.57 19.74
C SER A 108 6.05 -3.33 18.63
N GLN A 109 4.73 -3.15 18.52
CA GLN A 109 3.86 -3.73 17.49
C GLN A 109 4.14 -3.18 16.08
N LEU A 110 4.72 -1.97 15.93
CA LEU A 110 5.02 -1.37 14.62
C LEU A 110 5.84 -2.28 13.69
N LYS A 111 6.83 -2.99 14.24
CA LYS A 111 7.67 -3.89 13.45
C LYS A 111 6.87 -5.10 12.97
N MET A 112 5.96 -5.60 13.80
CA MET A 112 5.11 -6.74 13.46
C MET A 112 4.08 -6.35 12.40
N VAL A 113 3.42 -5.21 12.54
CA VAL A 113 2.43 -4.74 11.57
C VAL A 113 3.05 -4.46 10.20
N ARG A 114 4.26 -3.89 10.13
CA ARG A 114 5.01 -3.78 8.86
C ARG A 114 5.38 -5.13 8.24
N LYS A 115 5.52 -6.19 9.05
CA LYS A 115 5.73 -7.55 8.54
C LYS A 115 4.41 -8.09 7.97
N LEU A 116 3.30 -7.93 8.68
CA LEU A 116 1.97 -8.38 8.23
C LEU A 116 1.52 -7.64 6.96
N ARG A 117 1.79 -6.34 6.84
CA ARG A 117 1.56 -5.57 5.59
C ARG A 117 2.28 -6.18 4.41
N ARG A 118 3.59 -6.44 4.53
CA ARG A 118 4.38 -7.08 3.47
C ARG A 118 3.90 -8.49 3.15
N GLU A 119 3.36 -9.22 4.13
CA GLU A 119 2.78 -10.54 3.92
C GLU A 119 1.46 -10.45 3.15
N LEU A 120 0.58 -9.53 3.52
CA LEU A 120 -0.64 -9.22 2.78
C LEU A 120 -0.32 -8.83 1.33
N ASP A 121 0.59 -7.89 1.11
CA ASP A 121 0.96 -7.40 -0.22
C ASP A 121 1.47 -8.56 -1.10
N ARG A 122 2.20 -9.52 -0.51
CA ARG A 122 2.65 -10.73 -1.23
C ARG A 122 1.50 -11.63 -1.63
N ILE A 123 0.52 -11.84 -0.75
CA ILE A 123 -0.66 -12.67 -1.06
C ILE A 123 -1.49 -11.99 -2.15
N VAL A 124 -1.73 -10.68 -2.02
CA VAL A 124 -2.47 -9.87 -3.00
C VAL A 124 -1.80 -9.90 -4.37
N ALA A 125 -0.47 -9.82 -4.43
CA ALA A 125 0.28 -9.86 -5.69
C ALA A 125 0.12 -11.17 -6.47
N ILE A 126 -0.27 -12.26 -5.79
CA ILE A 126 -0.45 -13.60 -6.39
C ILE A 126 -1.91 -14.08 -6.35
N ASP A 127 -2.84 -13.19 -6.04
CA ASP A 127 -4.27 -13.43 -5.97
C ASP A 127 -4.95 -12.89 -7.23
N PHE A 128 -5.19 -13.77 -8.18
CA PHE A 128 -5.80 -13.44 -9.46
C PHE A 128 -7.33 -13.26 -9.38
N PHE A 129 -7.95 -13.71 -8.28
CA PHE A 129 -9.40 -13.72 -8.10
C PHE A 129 -9.76 -13.18 -6.71
N PRO A 130 -9.57 -11.87 -6.49
CA PRO A 130 -9.81 -11.26 -5.19
C PRO A 130 -11.26 -11.46 -4.75
N GLY A 131 -11.45 -11.79 -3.48
CA GLY A 131 -12.76 -12.05 -2.88
C GLY A 131 -12.89 -11.47 -1.46
N GLU A 132 -13.91 -11.92 -0.73
CA GLU A 132 -14.22 -11.40 0.61
C GLU A 132 -13.06 -11.57 1.61
N ALA A 133 -12.34 -12.70 1.54
CA ALA A 133 -11.20 -12.96 2.42
C ALA A 133 -10.08 -11.92 2.26
N GLN A 134 -9.80 -11.48 1.04
CA GLN A 134 -8.84 -10.40 0.78
C GLN A 134 -9.33 -9.08 1.36
N ALA A 135 -10.59 -8.72 1.07
CA ALA A 135 -11.18 -7.47 1.55
C ALA A 135 -11.17 -7.38 3.09
N GLN A 136 -11.51 -8.49 3.77
CA GLN A 136 -11.46 -8.60 5.22
C GLN A 136 -10.03 -8.42 5.76
N ALA A 137 -9.03 -9.04 5.13
CA ALA A 137 -7.63 -8.92 5.55
C ALA A 137 -7.08 -7.48 5.36
N ILE A 138 -7.41 -6.84 4.23
CA ILE A 138 -7.06 -5.43 3.98
C ILE A 138 -7.68 -4.53 5.05
N PHE A 139 -8.98 -4.69 5.30
CA PHE A 139 -9.69 -3.90 6.29
C PHE A 139 -9.12 -4.09 7.71
N ALA A 140 -8.93 -5.35 8.13
CA ALA A 140 -8.41 -5.67 9.46
C ALA A 140 -7.00 -5.11 9.70
N LEU A 141 -6.13 -5.16 8.69
CA LEU A 141 -4.79 -4.59 8.79
C LEU A 141 -4.82 -3.06 8.88
N SER A 142 -5.64 -2.39 8.06
CA SER A 142 -5.80 -0.93 8.11
C SER A 142 -6.37 -0.46 9.45
N GLU A 143 -7.34 -1.18 10.00
CA GLU A 143 -7.88 -0.91 11.35
C GLU A 143 -6.81 -1.06 12.45
N LEU A 144 -5.96 -2.09 12.35
CA LEU A 144 -4.87 -2.31 13.30
C LEU A 144 -3.81 -1.20 13.22
N GLU A 145 -3.43 -0.80 12.01
CA GLU A 145 -2.50 0.32 11.78
C GLU A 145 -3.06 1.63 12.35
N ALA A 146 -4.34 1.93 12.10
CA ALA A 146 -5.01 3.08 12.68
C ALA A 146 -5.05 3.03 14.21
N GLY A 147 -5.34 1.86 14.79
CA GLY A 147 -5.33 1.64 16.23
C GLY A 147 -3.95 1.91 16.85
N ILE A 148 -2.88 1.42 16.24
CA ILE A 148 -1.50 1.66 16.69
C ILE A 148 -1.16 3.16 16.62
N ASN A 149 -1.49 3.82 15.51
CA ASN A 149 -1.22 5.25 15.36
C ASN A 149 -1.90 6.10 16.45
N ARG A 150 -3.14 5.76 16.84
CA ARG A 150 -3.84 6.44 17.95
C ARG A 150 -3.08 6.35 19.29
N PHE A 151 -2.40 5.23 19.57
CA PHE A 151 -1.61 5.08 20.80
C PHE A 151 -0.25 5.78 20.73
N ILE A 152 0.46 5.65 19.61
CA ILE A 152 1.81 6.21 19.46
C ILE A 152 1.76 7.74 19.31
N SER A 153 0.68 8.25 18.72
CA SER A 153 0.46 9.67 18.48
C SER A 153 -0.97 10.06 18.89
N PRO A 154 -1.24 10.19 20.20
CA PRO A 154 -2.55 10.59 20.68
C PRO A 154 -2.93 11.97 20.13
N GLY A 155 -4.12 12.06 19.52
CA GLY A 155 -4.67 13.31 18.97
C GLY A 155 -4.22 13.64 17.55
N GLU A 156 -3.74 12.67 16.77
CA GLU A 156 -3.66 12.86 15.32
C GLU A 156 -4.99 13.35 14.75
N PRO A 157 -4.94 14.36 13.87
CA PRO A 157 -6.16 14.91 13.34
C PRO A 157 -6.98 13.82 12.65
N HIS A 158 -8.26 13.81 12.92
CA HIS A 158 -9.20 13.00 12.17
C HIS A 158 -9.42 13.72 10.85
N ALA A 159 -9.33 12.99 9.74
CA ALA A 159 -9.65 13.58 8.46
C ALA A 159 -11.10 14.07 8.44
N VAL A 160 -11.28 15.35 8.12
CA VAL A 160 -12.59 15.96 7.92
C VAL A 160 -12.84 16.07 6.42
N SER A 161 -14.08 15.83 5.97
CA SER A 161 -14.39 16.04 4.56
C SER A 161 -14.45 17.52 4.23
N GLY A 162 -13.79 17.95 3.15
CA GLY A 162 -13.68 19.37 2.83
C GLY A 162 -13.09 19.67 1.45
N LEU A 163 -13.44 20.83 0.90
CA LEU A 163 -12.91 21.30 -0.38
C LEU A 163 -11.52 21.92 -0.20
N LEU A 164 -10.55 21.48 -1.01
CA LEU A 164 -9.21 22.05 -1.05
C LEU A 164 -9.17 23.28 -1.95
N THR A 165 -9.34 24.46 -1.35
CA THR A 165 -9.21 25.74 -2.07
C THR A 165 -7.75 26.17 -2.12
N ARG A 166 -7.30 26.61 -3.31
CA ARG A 166 -5.94 27.14 -3.52
C ARG A 166 -5.75 28.45 -2.78
N LEU A 167 -4.62 28.58 -2.10
CA LEU A 167 -4.18 29.73 -1.31
C LEU A 167 -2.92 30.33 -1.93
N LYS A 168 -2.67 31.61 -1.63
CA LYS A 168 -1.44 32.28 -2.03
C LYS A 168 -0.43 32.21 -0.88
N PRO A 169 0.83 31.80 -1.12
CA PRO A 169 1.88 31.81 -0.09
C PRO A 169 2.06 33.18 0.58
N GLU A 170 1.90 34.26 -0.18
CA GLU A 170 2.02 35.66 0.27
C GLU A 170 1.14 35.99 1.48
N ASP A 171 -0.03 35.36 1.60
CA ASP A 171 -0.97 35.56 2.72
C ASP A 171 -0.46 34.93 4.03
N PHE A 172 0.60 34.11 3.97
CA PHE A 172 1.11 33.30 5.06
C PHE A 172 2.59 33.56 5.39
N HIS A 173 3.19 34.64 4.87
CA HIS A 173 4.57 35.01 5.19
C HIS A 173 4.72 35.64 6.58
N ASN A 174 5.87 35.41 7.22
CA ASN A 174 6.23 35.94 8.55
C ASN A 174 5.19 35.60 9.63
N ARG A 175 4.63 34.39 9.59
CA ARG A 175 3.61 33.95 10.55
C ARG A 175 4.22 33.11 11.66
N ILE A 176 3.50 33.06 12.78
CA ILE A 176 3.70 32.04 13.81
C ILE A 176 2.89 30.83 13.38
N TRP A 177 3.55 29.70 13.17
CA TRP A 177 2.94 28.42 12.83
C TRP A 177 2.94 27.52 14.04
N ALA A 178 1.76 27.08 14.48
CA ALA A 178 1.61 26.30 15.69
C ALA A 178 1.27 24.84 15.38
N THR A 179 1.88 23.91 16.11
CA THR A 179 1.56 22.48 16.02
C THR A 179 1.94 21.76 17.32
N ARG A 180 1.56 20.50 17.49
CA ARG A 180 1.82 19.74 18.72
C ARG A 180 3.30 19.36 18.85
N ARG A 181 3.85 19.34 20.06
CA ARG A 181 5.29 19.13 20.33
C ARG A 181 5.79 17.69 20.16
N ARG A 182 4.91 16.68 20.13
CA ARG A 182 5.30 15.26 20.04
C ARG A 182 5.74 14.90 18.61
N PRO A 183 7.02 14.71 18.30
CA PRO A 183 7.48 14.59 16.92
C PRO A 183 6.76 13.45 16.16
N TRP A 184 6.19 13.79 14.99
CA TRP A 184 5.56 12.87 14.06
C TRP A 184 5.97 13.21 12.63
N ILE A 185 5.99 12.22 11.73
CA ILE A 185 6.53 12.37 10.37
C ILE A 185 5.79 13.47 9.61
N ASP A 186 4.45 13.45 9.59
CA ASP A 186 3.63 14.44 8.88
C ASP A 186 3.88 15.87 9.40
N ARG A 187 4.03 16.03 10.72
CA ARG A 187 4.30 17.32 11.36
C ARG A 187 5.66 17.89 10.97
N LEU A 188 6.69 17.06 11.03
CA LEU A 188 8.05 17.46 10.68
C LEU A 188 8.17 17.76 9.19
N ALA A 189 7.54 16.93 8.34
CA ALA A 189 7.48 17.15 6.91
C ALA A 189 6.73 18.45 6.57
N SER A 190 5.59 18.70 7.22
CA SER A 190 4.81 19.95 7.08
C SER A 190 5.61 21.17 7.51
N ALA A 191 6.26 21.13 8.68
CA ALA A 191 7.10 22.24 9.16
C ALA A 191 8.27 22.53 8.20
N TRP A 192 8.90 21.49 7.64
CA TRP A 192 9.93 21.65 6.62
C TRP A 192 9.37 22.27 5.33
N LEU A 193 8.23 21.78 4.83
CA LEU A 193 7.57 22.28 3.62
C LEU A 193 7.20 23.76 3.76
N ILE A 194 6.61 24.12 4.91
CA ILE A 194 6.26 25.49 5.27
C ILE A 194 7.50 26.38 5.18
N ARG A 195 8.56 26.03 5.92
CA ARG A 195 9.80 26.82 5.94
C ARG A 195 10.44 26.94 4.56
N ARG A 196 10.32 25.91 3.72
CA ARG A 196 11.04 25.86 2.44
C ARG A 196 10.32 26.60 1.31
N PHE A 197 8.99 26.51 1.25
CA PHE A 197 8.21 26.90 0.07
C PHE A 197 7.06 27.86 0.35
N ILE A 198 6.61 27.98 1.60
CA ILE A 198 5.43 28.79 1.96
C ILE A 198 5.86 30.04 2.72
N ASP A 199 6.62 29.89 3.81
CA ASP A 199 7.02 30.97 4.70
C ASP A 199 8.46 30.75 5.18
N GLN A 200 9.42 31.40 4.51
CA GLN A 200 10.85 31.23 4.78
C GLN A 200 11.26 31.72 6.17
N ASP A 201 10.53 32.67 6.71
CA ASP A 201 10.77 33.30 8.01
C ASP A 201 9.84 32.74 9.10
N ALA A 202 9.15 31.61 8.82
CA ALA A 202 8.21 30.97 9.74
C ALA A 202 8.81 30.74 11.14
N GLN A 203 8.07 31.18 12.15
CA GLN A 203 8.35 30.86 13.56
C GLN A 203 7.46 29.71 14.00
N PHE A 204 8.04 28.65 14.57
CA PHE A 204 7.26 27.47 15.00
C PHE A 204 6.99 27.47 16.50
N LEU A 205 5.71 27.39 16.86
CA LEU A 205 5.23 27.20 18.22
C LEU A 205 4.84 25.73 18.44
N TRP A 206 5.52 25.04 19.36
CA TRP A 206 5.30 23.62 19.65
C TRP A 206 4.45 23.44 20.92
N LEU A 207 3.16 23.17 20.74
CA LEU A 207 2.14 23.12 21.77
C LEU A 207 2.12 21.80 22.54
N LYS A 208 1.65 21.81 23.79
CA LYS A 208 1.37 20.57 24.54
C LYS A 208 0.10 19.90 24.03
N ASP A 209 -0.95 20.68 23.81
CA ASP A 209 -2.25 20.30 23.25
C ASP A 209 -2.58 21.19 22.04
N GLY A 210 -3.27 20.65 21.03
CA GLY A 210 -3.71 21.44 19.86
C GLY A 210 -4.75 22.51 20.22
N ASN A 211 -5.54 22.29 21.27
CA ASN A 211 -6.50 23.26 21.78
C ASN A 211 -5.86 24.52 22.39
N ASP A 212 -4.56 24.48 22.69
CA ASP A 212 -3.80 25.62 23.22
C ASP A 212 -3.29 26.57 22.10
N CYS A 213 -3.74 26.39 20.86
CA CYS A 213 -3.29 27.21 19.73
C CYS A 213 -3.79 28.66 19.86
N PRO A 214 -2.90 29.67 19.89
CA PRO A 214 -3.32 31.08 19.88
C PRO A 214 -4.09 31.43 18.59
N GLU A 215 -5.05 32.36 18.68
CA GLU A 215 -5.85 32.80 17.53
C GLU A 215 -5.01 33.46 16.43
N GLU A 216 -3.88 34.10 16.80
CA GLU A 216 -2.98 34.75 15.86
C GLU A 216 -2.03 33.79 15.14
N ALA A 217 -1.93 32.54 15.62
CA ALA A 217 -1.07 31.52 15.05
C ALA A 217 -1.79 30.71 13.97
N VAL A 218 -1.06 30.32 12.93
CA VAL A 218 -1.55 29.43 11.87
C VAL A 218 -1.35 27.99 12.34
N GLY A 219 -2.43 27.36 12.78
CA GLY A 219 -2.41 25.99 13.27
C GLY A 219 -2.21 24.96 12.15
N PHE A 220 -1.43 23.92 12.39
CA PHE A 220 -1.34 22.75 11.52
C PHE A 220 -1.15 21.40 12.25
N ASP A 221 -1.63 20.30 11.65
CA ASP A 221 -1.47 18.90 12.13
C ASP A 221 -2.11 18.59 13.50
N PHE A 222 -3.32 19.10 13.72
CA PHE A 222 -4.23 18.74 14.83
C PHE A 222 -5.68 19.07 14.47
N ASP A 223 -6.64 18.50 15.21
CA ASP A 223 -8.07 18.73 15.00
C ASP A 223 -8.43 20.22 15.20
N GLY A 224 -9.16 20.81 14.25
CA GLY A 224 -9.53 22.23 14.27
C GLY A 224 -8.45 23.21 13.80
N ALA A 225 -7.26 22.73 13.44
CA ALA A 225 -6.20 23.54 12.84
C ALA A 225 -6.60 24.13 11.47
N THR A 226 -6.00 25.27 11.09
CA THR A 226 -6.16 25.86 9.75
C THR A 226 -5.77 24.89 8.62
N PHE A 227 -4.74 24.08 8.88
CA PHE A 227 -4.30 22.99 8.02
C PHE A 227 -4.32 21.66 8.78
N SER A 228 -5.23 20.77 8.39
CA SER A 228 -5.42 19.47 9.03
C SER A 228 -5.67 18.40 7.96
N HIS A 229 -5.90 17.16 8.38
CA HIS A 229 -6.19 16.07 7.44
C HIS A 229 -7.54 16.32 6.74
N ILE A 230 -7.59 16.13 5.42
CA ILE A 230 -8.81 16.31 4.61
C ILE A 230 -9.00 15.07 3.75
N ASP A 231 -10.17 14.45 3.86
CA ASP A 231 -10.52 13.17 3.22
C ASP A 231 -9.42 12.10 3.43
N ASN A 232 -8.71 11.69 2.37
CA ASN A 232 -7.63 10.69 2.45
C ASN A 232 -6.22 11.33 2.45
N ARG A 233 -6.11 12.64 2.70
CA ARG A 233 -4.86 13.39 2.62
C ARG A 233 -4.36 13.83 3.99
N VAL A 234 -3.07 13.62 4.22
CA VAL A 234 -2.37 14.10 5.43
C VAL A 234 -2.08 15.61 5.33
N THR A 235 -1.70 16.26 6.45
CA THR A 235 -1.50 17.72 6.51
C THR A 235 -0.49 18.19 5.47
N PHE A 236 0.60 17.42 5.28
CA PHE A 236 1.62 17.70 4.28
C PHE A 236 1.04 17.77 2.86
N GLU A 237 0.21 16.79 2.49
CA GLU A 237 -0.43 16.74 1.16
C GLU A 237 -1.46 17.84 0.99
N VAL A 238 -2.21 18.16 2.05
CA VAL A 238 -3.14 19.30 2.06
C VAL A 238 -2.37 20.61 1.80
N LEU A 239 -1.24 20.83 2.46
CA LEU A 239 -0.39 22.00 2.22
C LEU A 239 0.13 22.02 0.77
N MET A 240 0.60 20.89 0.25
CA MET A 240 1.08 20.80 -1.13
C MET A 240 -0.02 21.19 -2.14
N VAL A 241 -1.22 20.67 -1.98
CA VAL A 241 -2.34 20.98 -2.88
C VAL A 241 -2.79 22.42 -2.72
N ARG A 242 -3.02 22.89 -1.49
CA ARG A 242 -3.51 24.25 -1.23
C ARG A 242 -2.54 25.33 -1.69
N PHE A 243 -1.23 25.11 -1.63
CA PHE A 243 -0.23 26.07 -2.11
C PHE A 243 0.27 25.78 -3.53
N GLY A 244 -0.31 24.80 -4.24
CA GLY A 244 0.05 24.48 -5.62
C GLY A 244 1.49 24.01 -5.80
N LEU A 245 1.99 23.22 -4.83
CA LEU A 245 3.34 22.64 -4.81
C LEU A 245 3.36 21.20 -5.33
N THR A 246 2.20 20.62 -5.65
CA THR A 246 2.12 19.44 -6.51
C THR A 246 2.47 19.88 -7.93
N GLY A 247 3.58 19.38 -8.49
CA GLY A 247 3.92 19.64 -9.89
C GLY A 247 2.70 19.32 -10.75
N ASP A 248 2.27 20.27 -11.59
CA ASP A 248 1.07 20.15 -12.40
C ASP A 248 1.12 18.84 -13.22
N ALA A 249 0.39 17.82 -12.78
CA ALA A 249 -0.13 16.84 -13.70
C ALA A 249 -1.30 17.55 -14.39
N PRO A 250 -1.25 17.84 -15.70
CA PRO A 250 -2.37 18.47 -16.36
C PRO A 250 -3.60 17.58 -16.17
N GLU A 251 -4.67 18.17 -15.63
CA GLU A 251 -5.98 17.54 -15.59
C GLU A 251 -6.35 17.13 -17.01
N TRP A 252 -6.32 15.82 -17.28
CA TRP A 252 -6.96 15.25 -18.45
C TRP A 252 -8.47 15.30 -18.20
N SER A 253 -9.07 16.46 -18.45
CA SER A 253 -10.51 16.57 -18.63
C SER A 253 -10.83 16.11 -20.05
N GLY A 254 -11.38 14.90 -20.12
CA GLY A 254 -12.14 14.47 -21.28
C GLY A 254 -13.33 15.40 -21.52
N ASP A 255 -13.70 15.49 -22.80
CA ASP A 255 -14.86 16.18 -23.37
C ASP A 255 -14.73 17.69 -23.63
N ALA A 256 -14.38 18.01 -24.88
CA ALA A 256 -15.21 18.90 -25.68
C ALA A 256 -15.01 18.62 -27.18
N CYS A 257 -16.04 18.01 -27.76
CA CYS A 257 -16.39 18.07 -29.16
C CYS A 257 -16.67 19.53 -29.60
N ALA A 258 -16.55 19.79 -30.90
CA ALA A 258 -17.03 20.96 -31.68
C ALA A 258 -16.13 22.22 -31.81
N LEU A 259 -15.37 22.27 -32.92
CA LEU A 259 -15.49 23.18 -34.09
C LEU A 259 -15.93 24.66 -33.89
N PRO A 260 -15.45 25.60 -34.73
CA PRO A 260 -15.20 25.47 -36.17
C PRO A 260 -13.74 25.58 -36.64
#